data_AF-A0A7W2U452-F1
#
_entry.id   AF-A0A7W2U452-F1
#
_cell.length_a   1.000
_cell.length_b   1.000
_cell.length_c   1.000
_cell.angle_alpha   90.00
_cell.angle_beta   90.00
_cell.angle_gamma   90.00
#
_symmetry.space_group_name_H-M   'P 1'
#
loop_
_entity.id
_entity.type
_entity.pdbx_description
1 polymer ?
#
loop_
_entity_poly.entity_id
_entity_poly.type
_entity_poly.pdbx_seq_one_letter_code
_entity_poly.pdbx_strand_id
1 'polypeptide(L)'
;MLTLDTYYPAGGRVEHEIKIIDVKSTQRDDVLIAMAKLPSASVEKPVVIYRQLLANGETEYRTVSARCPHQGADITDDKLNADGNVYCSLHRRPICIFSEYNHAYLTVKRADEFFIVKK
;
A
#
# COMPACT_ATOMS: atom_id res chain seq x y z
N MET A 1 4.36 -20.76 -11.42
CA MET A 1 4.43 -19.35 -11.01
C MET A 1 2.99 -18.90 -10.86
N LEU A 2 2.52 -18.62 -9.64
CA LEU A 2 1.16 -18.15 -9.41
C LEU A 2 1.10 -16.69 -9.89
N THR A 3 0.49 -16.46 -11.05
CA THR A 3 0.02 -15.14 -11.47
C THR A 3 -1.23 -14.83 -10.66
N LEU A 4 -1.30 -13.63 -10.05
CA LEU A 4 -2.48 -13.14 -9.35
C LEU A 4 -3.59 -12.86 -10.37
N ASP A 5 -4.27 -13.92 -10.84
CA ASP A 5 -5.37 -13.83 -11.80
C ASP A 5 -6.70 -13.43 -11.15
N THR A 6 -6.70 -13.16 -9.84
CA THR A 6 -7.91 -12.91 -9.05
C THR A 6 -7.83 -11.54 -8.41
N TYR A 7 -8.86 -10.72 -8.61
CA TYR A 7 -9.04 -9.49 -7.84
C TYR A 7 -9.12 -9.82 -6.35
N TYR A 8 -8.14 -9.35 -5.56
CA TYR A 8 -8.17 -9.49 -4.10
C TYR A 8 -8.78 -8.23 -3.48
N PRO A 9 -9.88 -8.34 -2.73
CA PRO A 9 -10.47 -7.20 -2.05
C PRO A 9 -9.44 -6.53 -1.13
N ALA A 10 -9.47 -5.20 -0.98
CA ALA A 10 -8.74 -4.55 0.10
C ALA A 10 -9.21 -5.07 1.45
N GLY A 11 -8.25 -5.45 2.30
CA GLY A 11 -8.51 -5.86 3.66
C GLY A 11 -8.75 -4.67 4.58
N GLY A 12 -8.01 -3.58 4.41
CA GLY A 12 -8.22 -2.34 5.14
C GLY A 12 -9.50 -1.62 4.69
N ARG A 13 -10.28 -1.11 5.66
CA ARG A 13 -11.51 -0.35 5.43
C ARG A 13 -11.44 1.02 6.09
N VAL A 14 -12.09 2.00 5.47
CA VAL A 14 -12.21 3.35 5.98
C VAL A 14 -13.67 3.81 5.92
N GLU A 15 -14.14 4.46 6.98
CA GLU A 15 -15.50 5.03 7.05
C GLU A 15 -15.65 6.28 6.18
N HIS A 16 -14.55 7.00 5.95
CA HIS A 16 -14.47 8.20 5.15
C HIS A 16 -13.27 8.11 4.22
N GLU A 17 -13.38 8.72 3.04
CA GLU A 17 -12.24 8.84 2.14
C GLU A 17 -11.12 9.65 2.82
N ILE A 18 -9.89 9.18 2.68
CA ILE A 18 -8.71 9.81 3.30
C ILE A 18 -7.80 10.30 2.18
N LYS A 19 -7.58 11.62 2.14
CA LYS A 19 -6.59 12.21 1.24
C LYS A 19 -5.18 11.79 1.67
N ILE A 20 -4.38 11.32 0.72
CA ILE A 20 -2.96 11.07 0.90
C ILE A 20 -2.21 12.34 0.48
N ILE A 21 -1.28 12.80 1.32
CA ILE A 21 -0.53 14.05 1.11
C ILE A 21 0.98 13.78 1.02
N ASP A 22 1.73 14.77 0.58
CA ASP A 22 3.21 14.71 0.45
C ASP A 22 3.72 13.50 -0.35
N VAL A 23 2.99 13.13 -1.40
CA VAL A 23 3.33 11.99 -2.27
C VAL A 23 4.62 12.28 -3.03
N LYS A 24 5.61 11.39 -2.91
CA LYS A 24 6.90 11.48 -3.59
C LYS A 24 7.23 10.16 -4.27
N SER A 25 7.78 10.25 -5.48
CA SER A 25 8.35 9.11 -6.18
C SER A 25 9.61 8.61 -5.46
N THR A 26 9.85 7.30 -5.55
CA THR A 26 11.12 6.70 -5.17
C THR A 26 11.97 6.44 -6.42
N GLN A 27 13.13 5.80 -6.25
CA GLN A 27 13.90 5.27 -7.39
C GLN A 27 13.20 4.09 -8.08
N ARG A 28 12.08 3.60 -7.53
CA ARG A 28 11.29 2.51 -8.09
C ARG A 28 9.95 3.03 -8.61
N ASP A 29 9.58 2.58 -9.82
CA ASP A 29 8.31 2.98 -10.46
C ASP A 29 7.07 2.35 -9.80
N ASP A 30 7.26 1.33 -8.96
CA ASP A 30 6.22 0.57 -8.26
C ASP A 30 5.96 1.04 -6.83
N VAL A 31 6.74 2.03 -6.33
CA VAL A 31 6.67 2.48 -4.94
C VAL A 31 6.66 4.00 -4.83
N LEU A 32 5.65 4.54 -4.14
CA LEU A 32 5.57 5.94 -3.74
C LEU A 32 5.57 6.04 -2.21
N ILE A 33 6.20 7.07 -1.67
CA ILE A 33 6.14 7.39 -0.24
C ILE A 33 5.22 8.59 -0.03
N ALA A 34 4.47 8.59 1.07
CA ALA A 34 3.52 9.65 1.36
C ALA A 34 3.17 9.72 2.84
N MET A 35 2.24 10.62 3.18
CA MET A 35 1.70 10.78 4.52
C MET A 35 0.16 10.61 4.48
N ALA A 36 -0.39 9.92 5.46
CA ALA A 36 -1.83 9.82 5.64
C ALA A 36 -2.21 9.68 7.11
N LYS A 37 -3.36 10.23 7.51
CA LYS A 37 -3.96 9.97 8.82
C LYS A 37 -4.83 8.71 8.72
N LEU A 38 -4.20 7.55 8.95
CA LEU A 38 -4.89 6.26 8.93
C LEU A 38 -5.92 6.14 10.09
N PRO A 39 -6.96 5.28 9.98
CA PRO A 39 -8.01 5.15 10.99
C PRO A 39 -7.53 4.93 12.44
N SER A 40 -6.45 4.17 12.63
CA SER A 40 -5.87 3.88 13.95
C SER A 40 -4.94 4.97 14.46
N ALA A 41 -4.66 6.02 13.67
CA ALA A 41 -3.70 7.06 13.99
C ALA A 41 -4.38 8.38 14.39
N SER A 42 -3.87 9.02 15.44
CA SER A 42 -4.32 10.35 15.86
C SER A 42 -3.78 11.49 14.98
N VAL A 43 -2.66 11.25 14.29
CA VAL A 43 -1.92 12.21 13.46
C VAL A 43 -1.52 11.57 12.13
N GLU A 44 -1.10 12.36 11.13
CA GLU A 44 -0.53 11.81 9.91
C GLU A 44 0.70 10.94 10.21
N LYS A 45 0.77 9.79 9.55
CA LYS A 45 1.90 8.86 9.63
C LYS A 45 2.43 8.57 8.23
N PRO A 46 3.73 8.23 8.11
CA PRO A 46 4.29 7.76 6.86
C PRO A 46 3.60 6.49 6.35
N VAL A 47 3.24 6.51 5.08
CA VAL A 47 2.64 5.39 4.35
C VAL A 47 3.40 5.13 3.07
N VAL A 48 3.25 3.92 2.53
CA VAL A 48 3.76 3.53 1.22
C VAL A 48 2.59 3.18 0.33
N ILE A 49 2.60 3.71 -0.89
CA ILE A 49 1.66 3.36 -1.95
C ILE A 49 2.39 2.43 -2.92
N TYR A 50 1.95 1.17 -2.95
CA TYR A 50 2.40 0.18 -3.91
C TYR A 50 1.54 0.20 -5.15
N ARG A 51 2.17 0.26 -6.32
CA ARG A 51 1.53 0.19 -7.63
C ARG A 51 1.67 -1.22 -8.19
N GLN A 52 0.57 -1.80 -8.67
CA GLN A 52 0.59 -3.04 -9.44
C GLN A 52 -0.19 -2.91 -10.75
N LEU A 53 0.26 -3.62 -11.77
CA LEU A 53 -0.47 -3.80 -13.02
C LEU A 53 -1.30 -5.08 -12.91
N LEU A 54 -2.61 -4.97 -13.07
CA LEU A 54 -3.55 -6.09 -13.07
C LEU A 54 -3.54 -6.81 -14.42
N ALA A 55 -4.04 -8.05 -14.43
CA ALA A 55 -4.14 -8.87 -15.64
C ALA A 55 -5.00 -8.24 -16.75
N ASN A 56 -5.97 -7.39 -16.39
CA ASN A 56 -6.81 -6.63 -17.33
C ASN A 56 -6.13 -5.35 -17.87
N GLY A 57 -4.87 -5.09 -17.51
CA GLY A 57 -4.11 -3.91 -17.92
C GLY A 57 -4.36 -2.66 -17.07
N GLU A 58 -5.26 -2.73 -16.08
CA GLU A 58 -5.51 -1.62 -15.16
C GLU A 58 -4.39 -1.50 -14.12
N THR A 59 -4.12 -0.27 -13.67
CA THR A 59 -3.20 -0.03 -12.57
C THR A 59 -3.98 0.05 -11.26
N GLU A 60 -3.59 -0.76 -10.29
CA GLU A 60 -4.13 -0.70 -8.94
C GLU A 60 -3.09 -0.16 -7.96
N TYR A 61 -3.55 0.64 -6.99
CA TYR A 61 -2.71 1.18 -5.94
C TYR A 61 -3.19 0.68 -4.58
N ARG A 62 -2.24 0.24 -3.74
CA ARG A 62 -2.49 -0.21 -2.37
C ARG A 62 -1.66 0.60 -1.40
N THR A 63 -2.30 1.13 -0.37
CA THR A 63 -1.60 1.89 0.68
C THR A 63 -1.52 1.08 1.96
N VAL A 64 -0.33 1.03 2.55
CA VAL A 64 -0.05 0.44 3.87
C VAL A 64 0.79 1.40 4.69
N SER A 65 0.90 1.16 6.00
CA SER A 65 1.91 1.80 6.85
C SER A 65 3.32 1.62 6.26
N ALA A 66 4.13 2.68 6.29
CA ALA A 66 5.56 2.59 5.93
C ALA A 66 6.41 1.85 6.97
N ARG A 67 5.81 1.48 8.10
CA ARG A 67 6.43 0.72 9.19
C ARG A 67 5.90 -0.71 9.18
N CYS A 68 6.81 -1.67 9.07
CA CYS A 68 6.54 -3.10 9.14
C CYS A 68 5.75 -3.44 10.43
N PRO A 69 4.67 -4.23 10.36
CA PRO A 69 3.81 -4.51 11.52
C PRO A 69 4.49 -5.36 12.60
N HIS A 70 5.64 -5.99 12.32
CA HIS A 70 6.35 -6.81 13.30
C HIS A 70 7.17 -5.97 14.29
N GLN A 71 8.11 -5.16 13.80
CA GLN A 71 9.05 -4.39 14.63
C GLN A 71 9.27 -2.94 14.15
N GLY A 72 8.39 -2.44 13.26
CA GLY A 72 8.43 -1.04 12.81
C GLY A 72 9.56 -0.71 11.83
N ALA A 73 10.24 -1.71 11.26
CA ALA A 73 11.23 -1.51 10.21
C ALA A 73 10.65 -0.68 9.06
N ASP A 74 11.48 0.18 8.46
CA ASP A 74 11.10 0.98 7.30
C ASP A 74 10.95 0.08 6.07
N ILE A 75 9.81 0.16 5.39
CA ILE A 75 9.53 -0.61 4.17
C ILE A 75 9.46 0.26 2.91
N THR A 76 9.85 1.54 2.98
CA THR A 76 9.75 2.49 1.87
C THR A 76 10.59 2.12 0.65
N ASP A 77 11.62 1.31 0.82
CA ASP A 77 12.47 0.80 -0.27
C ASP A 77 12.20 -0.67 -0.63
N ASP A 78 11.26 -1.32 0.09
CA ASP A 78 10.99 -2.74 -0.12
C ASP A 78 10.13 -2.96 -1.37
N LYS A 79 10.54 -3.94 -2.19
CA LYS A 79 9.87 -4.28 -3.44
C LYS A 79 8.53 -4.99 -3.20
N LEU A 80 7.50 -4.60 -3.97
CA LEU A 80 6.31 -5.44 -4.18
C LEU A 80 6.65 -6.61 -5.11
N ASN A 81 6.37 -7.83 -4.66
CA ASN A 81 6.61 -9.04 -5.45
C ASN A 81 5.33 -9.49 -6.14
N ALA A 82 5.50 -10.31 -7.19
CA ALA A 82 4.40 -10.79 -8.02
C ALA A 82 3.37 -11.67 -7.26
N ASP A 83 3.72 -12.11 -6.05
CA ASP A 83 2.84 -12.85 -5.14
C ASP A 83 1.97 -11.93 -4.26
N GLY A 84 2.05 -10.61 -4.44
CA GLY A 84 1.26 -9.65 -3.69
C GLY A 84 1.85 -9.29 -2.33
N ASN A 85 3.12 -9.64 -2.09
CA ASN A 85 3.80 -9.39 -0.82
C ASN A 85 5.00 -8.47 -0.97
N VAL A 86 5.16 -7.64 0.04
CA VAL A 86 6.40 -6.94 0.34
C VAL A 86 7.14 -7.77 1.36
N TYR A 87 8.45 -7.96 1.19
CA TYR A 87 9.26 -8.74 2.13
C TYR A 87 10.16 -7.79 2.89
N CYS A 88 9.81 -7.56 4.17
CA CYS A 88 10.54 -6.66 5.06
C CYS A 88 12.05 -6.90 4.97
N SER A 89 12.82 -5.87 4.67
CA SER A 89 14.28 -5.99 4.51
C SER A 89 15.02 -6.55 5.73
N LEU A 90 14.46 -6.40 6.94
CA LEU A 90 15.11 -6.86 8.16
C LEU A 90 15.14 -8.40 8.32
N HIS A 91 13.99 -9.05 8.15
CA HIS A 91 13.84 -10.50 8.45
C HIS A 91 12.95 -11.23 7.43
N ARG A 92 12.67 -10.59 6.28
CA ARG A 92 12.02 -11.17 5.10
C ARG A 92 10.66 -11.84 5.40
N ARG A 93 9.94 -11.34 6.41
CA ARG A 93 8.55 -11.78 6.64
C ARG A 93 7.63 -11.09 5.61
N PRO A 94 6.67 -11.82 5.03
CA PRO A 94 5.78 -11.27 4.02
C PRO A 94 4.78 -10.29 4.64
N ILE A 95 4.54 -9.19 3.95
CA ILE A 95 3.52 -8.19 4.23
C ILE A 95 2.64 -8.15 3.00
N CYS A 96 1.53 -8.88 3.05
CA CYS A 96 0.53 -8.91 1.98
C CYS A 96 -0.18 -7.55 1.87
N ILE A 97 -0.14 -6.93 0.69
CA ILE A 97 -0.76 -5.62 0.39
C ILE A 97 -2.27 -5.72 0.08
N PHE A 98 -2.87 -6.87 0.38
CA PHE A 98 -4.32 -7.09 0.36
C PHE A 98 -4.88 -7.45 1.72
N SER A 99 -4.01 -7.71 2.71
CA SER A 99 -4.42 -8.26 4.01
C SER A 99 -5.11 -7.23 4.89
N GLU A 100 -6.18 -7.66 5.58
CA GLU A 100 -6.84 -6.88 6.62
C GLU A 100 -5.93 -6.65 7.82
N TYR A 101 -5.14 -7.66 8.20
CA TYR A 101 -4.18 -7.58 9.31
C TYR A 101 -3.08 -6.54 9.07
N ASN A 102 -2.72 -6.29 7.81
CA ASN A 102 -1.74 -5.28 7.46
C ASN A 102 -2.37 -3.90 7.22
N HIS A 103 -3.69 -3.79 7.42
CA HIS A 103 -4.47 -2.61 7.11
C HIS A 103 -4.17 -2.11 5.70
N ALA A 104 -4.21 -3.02 4.71
CA ALA A 104 -3.90 -2.67 3.35
C ALA A 104 -5.13 -2.08 2.65
N TYR A 105 -5.05 -0.80 2.32
CA TYR A 105 -6.17 -0.01 1.84
C TYR A 105 -6.17 0.14 0.32
N LEU A 106 -7.37 0.14 -0.28
CA LEU A 106 -7.53 0.51 -1.69
C LEU A 106 -7.24 1.99 -1.87
N THR A 107 -6.39 2.31 -2.84
CA THR A 107 -6.02 3.69 -3.18
C THR A 107 -6.38 3.99 -4.62
N VAL A 108 -6.99 5.15 -4.85
CA VAL A 108 -7.31 5.63 -6.18
C VAL A 108 -6.50 6.89 -6.46
N LYS A 109 -5.90 6.93 -7.64
CA LYS A 109 -5.29 8.15 -8.19
C LYS A 109 -6.37 8.93 -8.97
N ARG A 110 -6.56 10.21 -8.66
CA ARG A 110 -7.44 11.13 -9.37
C ARG A 110 -6.62 12.34 -9.79
N ALA A 111 -6.41 12.51 -11.10
CA ALA A 111 -5.40 13.45 -11.61
C ALA A 111 -4.05 13.23 -10.90
N ASP A 112 -3.51 14.23 -10.22
CA ASP A 112 -2.22 14.15 -9.50
C ASP A 112 -2.37 13.86 -8.00
N GLU A 113 -3.58 13.56 -7.53
CA GLU A 113 -3.87 13.30 -6.12
C GLU A 113 -4.20 11.83 -5.85
N PHE A 114 -3.95 11.39 -4.62
CA PHE A 114 -4.20 10.02 -4.17
C PHE A 114 -5.14 10.00 -2.97
N PHE A 115 -6.06 9.04 -2.97
CA PHE A 115 -7.08 8.90 -1.94
C PHE A 115 -7.22 7.44 -1.53
N ILE A 116 -7.23 7.18 -0.22
CA ILE A 116 -7.72 5.91 0.32
C ILE A 116 -9.25 5.98 0.28
N VAL A 117 -9.86 5.07 -0.48
CA VAL A 117 -11.30 5.09 -0.75
C VAL A 117 -12.05 4.09 0.13
N LYS A 118 -13.35 4.36 0.33
CA LYS A 118 -14.25 3.40 0.98
C LYS A 118 -14.37 2.14 0.12
N LYS A 119 -14.53 1.01 0.78
CA LYS A 119 -14.81 -0.27 0.15
C LYS A 119 -16.03 -0.91 0.80
#